data_AF-A0A9D8QKJ8-F1
#
_entry.id   AF-A0A9D8QKJ8-F1
#
_cell.length_a   1.000
_cell.length_b   1.000
_cell.length_c   1.000
_cell.angle_alpha   90.00
_cell.angle_beta   90.00
_cell.angle_gamma   90.00
#
_symmetry.space_group_name_H-M   'P 1'
#
loop_
_entity.id
_entity.type
_entity.pdbx_description
1 polymer ?
#
loop_
_entity_poly.entity_id
_entity_poly.type
_entity_poly.pdbx_seq_one_letter_code
_entity_poly.pdbx_strand_id
1 'polypeptide(L)'
;MLYREITVDRSLLYIEQYHIDNFNNLAKKYNQCNHLVKEGALNIIDAWIIAFNIWLLLLPDKYNIIHSAEKTLYYSSNFVILNALQENVHFNQLKARKNRPELLYYIISLLLATGLNKWILQVMTKYDLTHMIERNKRRIYFDAHLGSEEDLQAFLEDQSKFVKAAVKELNSTNSFDKMIKRAIDEAYKIFNEYRNKSKEPSTS
;
A
#
# COMPACT_ATOMS: atom_id res chain seq x y z
N MET A 1 6.83 7.79 15.52
CA MET A 1 6.78 6.53 14.75
C MET A 1 5.79 6.73 13.63
N LEU A 2 6.25 6.67 12.38
CA LEU A 2 5.53 7.15 11.18
C LEU A 2 4.21 6.41 10.89
N TYR A 3 4.07 5.16 11.34
CA TYR A 3 2.81 4.42 11.25
C TYR A 3 1.68 4.99 12.14
N ARG A 4 1.99 5.88 13.11
CA ARG A 4 0.98 6.52 13.96
C ARG A 4 0.17 7.59 13.23
N GLU A 5 0.60 7.98 12.03
CA GLU A 5 -0.12 8.93 11.17
C GLU A 5 -1.28 8.27 10.40
N ILE A 6 -1.49 6.96 10.56
CA ILE A 6 -2.65 6.26 10.00
C ILE A 6 -3.89 6.68 10.80
N THR A 7 -4.87 7.25 10.10
CA THR A 7 -6.17 7.63 10.65
C THR A 7 -7.29 6.99 9.82
N VAL A 8 -8.52 7.02 10.35
CA VAL A 8 -9.70 6.56 9.60
C VAL A 8 -9.87 7.37 8.31
N ASP A 9 -9.71 8.69 8.39
CA ASP A 9 -9.89 9.61 7.26
C ASP A 9 -8.87 9.43 6.13
N ARG A 10 -7.69 8.90 6.45
CA ARG A 10 -6.63 8.61 5.49
C ARG A 10 -6.75 7.21 4.87
N SER A 11 -7.70 6.38 5.34
CA SER A 11 -8.00 5.11 4.68
C SER A 11 -8.86 5.31 3.43
N LEU A 12 -8.63 4.49 2.42
CA LEU A 12 -9.48 4.41 1.23
C LEU A 12 -10.67 3.46 1.43
N LEU A 13 -10.69 2.76 2.55
CA LEU A 13 -11.62 1.68 2.85
C LEU A 13 -12.50 2.11 4.02
N TYR A 14 -13.73 1.61 4.07
CA TYR A 14 -14.59 1.81 5.23
C TYR A 14 -14.05 0.98 6.40
N ILE A 15 -13.61 1.66 7.45
CA ILE A 15 -12.95 1.04 8.61
C ILE A 15 -13.38 1.66 9.92
N GLU A 16 -13.21 0.89 10.98
CA GLU A 16 -13.28 1.33 12.36
C GLU A 16 -11.88 1.48 13.01
N GLN A 17 -11.80 2.23 14.09
CA GLN A 17 -10.56 2.50 14.84
C GLN A 17 -9.80 1.23 15.26
N TYR A 18 -10.52 0.15 15.60
CA TYR A 18 -9.87 -1.10 16.01
C TYR A 18 -8.97 -1.69 14.91
N HIS A 19 -9.24 -1.42 13.64
CA HIS A 19 -8.38 -1.86 12.54
C HIS A 19 -7.02 -1.18 12.59
N ILE A 20 -7.02 0.13 12.86
CA ILE A 20 -5.82 0.94 13.01
C ILE A 20 -5.03 0.47 14.23
N ASP A 21 -5.73 0.25 15.34
CA ASP A 21 -5.10 -0.23 16.58
C ASP A 21 -4.44 -1.59 16.38
N ASN A 22 -5.11 -2.51 15.67
CA ASN A 22 -4.55 -3.82 15.32
C ASN A 22 -3.30 -3.68 14.46
N PHE A 23 -3.34 -2.90 13.38
CA PHE A 23 -2.18 -2.68 12.52
C PHE A 23 -1.01 -2.03 13.28
N ASN A 24 -1.30 -1.05 14.13
CA ASN A 24 -0.31 -0.40 14.99
C ASN A 24 0.31 -1.37 16.00
N ASN A 25 -0.48 -2.31 16.54
CA ASN A 25 0.02 -3.36 17.41
C ASN A 25 0.94 -4.33 16.66
N LEU A 26 0.64 -4.67 15.40
CA LEU A 26 1.56 -5.43 14.54
C LEU A 26 2.87 -4.66 14.31
N ALA A 27 2.79 -3.37 13.99
CA ALA A 27 3.96 -2.53 13.75
C ALA A 27 4.84 -2.32 14.99
N LYS A 28 4.25 -2.35 16.19
CA LYS A 28 4.98 -2.38 17.46
C LYS A 28 5.63 -3.74 17.71
N LYS A 29 4.85 -4.82 17.57
CA LYS A 29 5.28 -6.20 17.82
C LYS A 29 6.40 -6.66 16.90
N TYR A 30 6.38 -6.22 15.63
CA TYR A 30 7.34 -6.59 14.60
C TYR A 30 8.13 -5.38 14.11
N ASN A 31 8.57 -4.53 15.03
CA ASN A 31 9.24 -3.27 14.70
C ASN A 31 10.49 -3.42 13.81
N GLN A 32 11.17 -4.56 13.90
CA GLN A 32 12.34 -4.91 13.10
C GLN A 32 12.00 -5.00 11.60
N CYS A 33 10.73 -5.22 11.23
CA CYS A 33 10.28 -5.24 9.84
C CYS A 33 9.88 -3.85 9.31
N ASN A 34 9.80 -2.82 10.15
CA ASN A 34 9.28 -1.50 9.75
C ASN A 34 10.16 -0.80 8.70
N HIS A 35 11.44 -1.14 8.62
CA HIS A 35 12.38 -0.63 7.60
C HIS A 35 12.04 -1.09 6.17
N LEU A 36 11.13 -2.05 6.01
CA LEU A 36 10.69 -2.54 4.71
C LEU A 36 9.80 -1.53 3.98
N VAL A 37 9.13 -0.63 4.70
CA VAL A 37 8.38 0.48 4.12
C VAL A 37 9.35 1.55 3.64
N LYS A 38 9.30 1.88 2.34
CA LYS A 38 10.20 2.82 1.70
C LYS A 38 9.43 3.84 0.87
N GLU A 39 10.03 5.01 0.73
CA GLU A 39 9.53 6.08 -0.13
C GLU A 39 9.64 5.72 -1.62
N GLY A 40 8.90 6.45 -2.43
CA GLY A 40 8.82 6.29 -3.88
C GLY A 40 8.26 7.56 -4.52
N ALA A 41 7.11 7.44 -5.17
CA ALA A 41 6.37 8.59 -5.70
C ALA A 41 5.73 9.43 -4.59
N LEU A 42 5.34 8.78 -3.51
CA LEU A 42 4.79 9.40 -2.30
C LEU A 42 5.81 9.29 -1.15
N ASN A 43 5.67 10.17 -0.17
CA ASN A 43 6.50 10.19 1.04
C ASN A 43 6.29 8.94 1.92
N ILE A 44 7.06 8.84 3.00
CA ILE A 44 7.02 7.69 3.90
C ILE A 44 5.70 7.54 4.68
N ILE A 45 5.01 8.64 5.01
CA ILE A 45 3.70 8.60 5.71
C ILE A 45 2.67 7.95 4.79
N ASP A 46 2.60 8.40 3.54
CA ASP A 46 1.69 7.84 2.54
C ASP A 46 2.03 6.37 2.23
N ALA A 47 3.30 5.99 2.26
CA ALA A 47 3.72 4.59 2.11
C ALA A 47 3.17 3.69 3.25
N TRP A 48 3.12 4.20 4.49
CA TRP A 48 2.49 3.49 5.62
C TRP A 48 0.97 3.38 5.46
N ILE A 49 0.32 4.42 4.97
CA ILE A 49 -1.12 4.40 4.68
C ILE A 49 -1.42 3.38 3.57
N ILE A 50 -0.58 3.30 2.53
CA ILE A 50 -0.68 2.26 1.51
C ILE A 50 -0.54 0.87 2.13
N ALA A 51 0.47 0.65 2.99
CA ALA A 51 0.67 -0.64 3.66
C ALA A 51 -0.54 -1.06 4.49
N PHE A 52 -1.14 -0.11 5.21
CA PHE A 52 -2.35 -0.34 5.97
C PHE A 52 -3.55 -0.72 5.07
N ASN A 53 -3.80 0.02 3.99
CA ASN A 53 -4.87 -0.31 3.05
C ASN A 53 -4.67 -1.70 2.41
N ILE A 54 -3.44 -2.09 2.07
CA ILE A 54 -3.14 -3.43 1.55
C ILE A 54 -3.37 -4.51 2.62
N TRP A 55 -2.95 -4.26 3.86
CA TRP A 55 -3.18 -5.18 4.96
C TRP A 55 -4.68 -5.44 5.18
N LEU A 56 -5.51 -4.39 5.11
CA LEU A 56 -6.97 -4.51 5.16
C LEU A 56 -7.53 -5.38 4.03
N LEU A 57 -7.08 -5.17 2.79
CA LEU A 57 -7.49 -6.00 1.64
C LEU A 57 -7.05 -7.46 1.76
N LEU A 58 -5.96 -7.70 2.49
CA LEU A 58 -5.49 -9.02 2.84
C LEU A 58 -6.26 -9.62 4.02
N LEU A 59 -7.12 -8.92 4.75
CA LEU A 59 -7.91 -9.54 5.81
C LEU A 59 -8.91 -10.56 5.21
N PRO A 60 -9.32 -11.58 5.99
CA PRO A 60 -10.35 -12.53 5.54
C PRO A 60 -11.67 -11.82 5.18
N ASP A 61 -12.45 -12.39 4.25
CA ASP A 61 -13.69 -11.75 3.76
C ASP A 61 -14.73 -11.46 4.85
N LYS A 62 -14.68 -12.20 5.97
CA LYS A 62 -15.55 -11.96 7.14
C LYS A 62 -15.45 -10.53 7.73
N TYR A 63 -14.39 -9.79 7.42
CA TYR A 63 -14.22 -8.40 7.87
C TYR A 63 -14.97 -7.38 7.01
N ASN A 64 -15.64 -7.81 5.91
CA ASN A 64 -16.48 -6.96 5.04
C ASN A 64 -15.83 -5.61 4.69
N ILE A 65 -14.54 -5.63 4.35
CA ILE A 65 -13.79 -4.44 3.97
C ILE A 65 -14.29 -3.97 2.60
N ILE A 66 -14.99 -2.83 2.59
CA ILE A 66 -15.53 -2.20 1.38
C ILE A 66 -14.81 -0.89 1.09
N HIS A 67 -14.85 -0.48 -0.17
CA HIS A 67 -14.32 0.81 -0.61
C HIS A 67 -15.15 1.98 -0.06
N SER A 68 -14.50 3.06 0.34
CA SER A 68 -15.21 4.29 0.72
C SER A 68 -15.69 5.03 -0.53
N ALA A 69 -17.02 5.05 -0.74
CA ALA A 69 -17.63 5.68 -1.92
C ALA A 69 -17.23 7.16 -2.06
N GLU A 70 -17.20 7.91 -0.97
CA GLU A 70 -16.78 9.32 -0.97
C GLU A 70 -15.33 9.48 -1.45
N LYS A 71 -14.42 8.65 -0.94
CA LYS A 71 -12.99 8.73 -1.30
C LYS A 71 -12.74 8.39 -2.77
N THR A 72 -13.64 7.66 -3.44
CA THR A 72 -13.50 7.38 -4.88
C THR A 72 -13.53 8.63 -5.75
N LEU A 73 -14.19 9.70 -5.29
CA LEU A 73 -14.27 10.98 -6.01
C LEU A 73 -12.90 11.68 -6.07
N TYR A 74 -12.09 11.54 -5.03
CA TYR A 74 -10.80 12.23 -4.90
C TYR A 74 -9.59 11.35 -5.22
N TYR A 75 -9.70 10.03 -5.00
CA TYR A 75 -8.57 9.10 -5.06
C TYR A 75 -8.71 8.07 -6.18
N SER A 76 -9.28 8.47 -7.33
CA SER A 76 -9.60 7.56 -8.43
C SER A 76 -8.40 6.72 -8.88
N SER A 77 -7.20 7.29 -8.87
CA SER A 77 -6.00 6.53 -9.23
C SER A 77 -5.65 5.42 -8.25
N ASN A 78 -5.85 5.65 -6.96
CA ASN A 78 -5.66 4.62 -5.95
C ASN A 78 -6.66 3.50 -6.15
N PHE A 79 -7.93 3.80 -6.44
CA PHE A 79 -8.95 2.77 -6.67
C PHE A 79 -8.67 1.94 -7.91
N VAL A 80 -8.16 2.53 -8.99
CA VAL A 80 -7.68 1.77 -10.16
C VAL A 80 -6.57 0.79 -9.77
N ILE A 81 -5.61 1.24 -8.96
CA ILE A 81 -4.50 0.40 -8.49
C ILE A 81 -4.99 -0.70 -7.54
N LEU A 82 -5.88 -0.37 -6.59
CA LEU A 82 -6.44 -1.35 -5.64
C LEU A 82 -7.27 -2.41 -6.36
N ASN A 83 -8.09 -2.03 -7.33
CA ASN A 83 -8.84 -2.98 -8.17
C ASN A 83 -7.89 -3.92 -8.91
N ALA A 84 -6.86 -3.38 -9.58
CA ALA A 84 -5.86 -4.20 -10.27
C ALA A 84 -5.11 -5.14 -9.31
N LEU A 85 -4.84 -4.71 -8.06
CA LEU A 85 -4.25 -5.56 -7.04
C LEU A 85 -5.21 -6.69 -6.62
N GLN A 86 -6.49 -6.39 -6.41
CA GLN A 86 -7.51 -7.36 -6.04
C GLN A 86 -7.85 -8.36 -7.16
N GLU A 87 -7.64 -7.98 -8.42
CA GLU A 87 -7.79 -8.86 -9.58
C GLU A 87 -6.54 -9.72 -9.83
N ASN A 88 -5.39 -9.36 -9.24
CA ASN A 88 -4.14 -10.06 -9.48
C ASN A 88 -4.17 -11.50 -8.92
N VAL A 89 -3.73 -12.46 -9.75
CA VAL A 89 -3.72 -13.89 -9.41
C VAL A 89 -2.88 -14.22 -8.18
N HIS A 90 -1.71 -13.60 -8.01
CA HIS A 90 -0.83 -13.86 -6.87
C HIS A 90 -1.43 -13.30 -5.57
N PHE A 91 -2.07 -12.14 -5.63
CA PHE A 91 -2.77 -11.55 -4.49
C PHE A 91 -3.97 -12.42 -4.07
N ASN A 92 -4.79 -12.85 -5.03
CA ASN A 92 -5.93 -13.73 -4.78
C ASN A 92 -5.52 -15.09 -4.20
N GLN A 93 -4.41 -15.66 -4.67
CA GLN A 93 -3.83 -16.87 -4.09
C GLN A 93 -3.39 -16.69 -2.63
N LEU A 94 -2.99 -15.50 -2.20
CA LEU A 94 -2.75 -15.22 -0.78
C LEU A 94 -4.07 -15.10 -0.03
N LYS A 95 -5.04 -14.37 -0.60
CA LYS A 95 -6.34 -14.15 0.04
C LYS A 95 -7.08 -15.46 0.36
N ALA A 96 -6.99 -16.44 -0.54
CA ALA A 96 -7.65 -17.75 -0.40
C ALA A 96 -7.01 -18.72 0.61
N ARG A 97 -5.84 -18.41 1.21
CA ARG A 97 -5.14 -19.36 2.10
C ARG A 97 -5.84 -19.48 3.45
N LYS A 98 -6.07 -20.73 3.89
CA LYS A 98 -6.59 -21.03 5.23
C LYS A 98 -5.60 -20.67 6.35
N ASN A 99 -4.33 -21.01 6.16
CA ASN A 99 -3.28 -20.66 7.11
C ASN A 99 -2.70 -19.27 6.76
N ARG A 100 -2.87 -18.32 7.69
CA ARG A 100 -2.49 -16.92 7.48
C ARG A 100 -1.63 -16.42 8.64
N PRO A 101 -0.32 -16.76 8.67
CA PRO A 101 0.56 -16.30 9.74
C PRO A 101 0.57 -14.78 9.79
N GLU A 102 0.21 -14.21 10.94
CA GLU A 102 0.07 -12.77 11.15
C GLU A 102 1.30 -11.98 10.65
N LEU A 103 2.50 -12.41 11.05
CA LEU A 103 3.76 -11.79 10.64
C LEU A 103 3.97 -11.82 9.12
N LEU A 104 3.65 -12.93 8.46
CA LEU A 104 3.83 -13.05 7.01
C LEU A 104 2.95 -12.03 6.28
N TYR A 105 1.69 -11.92 6.67
CA TYR A 105 0.74 -11.00 6.03
C TYR A 105 1.05 -9.54 6.34
N TYR A 106 1.58 -9.27 7.54
CA TYR A 106 2.16 -7.99 7.88
C TYR A 106 3.33 -7.65 6.94
N ILE A 107 4.35 -8.52 6.81
CA ILE A 107 5.49 -8.30 5.91
C ILE A 107 5.05 -8.11 4.45
N ILE A 108 4.13 -8.94 3.95
CA ILE A 108 3.57 -8.82 2.60
C ILE A 108 2.97 -7.42 2.39
N SER A 109 2.20 -6.91 3.37
CA SER A 109 1.62 -5.57 3.26
C SER A 109 2.67 -4.46 3.15
N LEU A 110 3.78 -4.56 3.90
CA LEU A 110 4.86 -3.58 3.86
C LEU A 110 5.61 -3.61 2.52
N LEU A 111 5.93 -4.81 2.02
CA LEU A 111 6.66 -4.98 0.77
C LEU A 111 5.81 -4.61 -0.45
N LEU A 112 4.52 -4.95 -0.46
CA LEU A 112 3.61 -4.50 -1.50
C LEU A 112 3.45 -2.99 -1.50
N ALA A 113 3.39 -2.34 -0.33
CA ALA A 113 3.34 -0.88 -0.27
C ALA A 113 4.58 -0.21 -0.87
N THR A 114 5.76 -0.71 -0.50
CA THR A 114 7.03 -0.26 -1.09
C THR A 114 7.08 -0.54 -2.59
N GLY A 115 6.64 -1.71 -3.03
CA GLY A 115 6.58 -2.10 -4.42
C GLY A 115 5.66 -1.20 -5.23
N LEU A 116 4.45 -0.93 -4.73
CA LEU A 116 3.49 -0.01 -5.34
C LEU A 116 4.02 1.42 -5.39
N ASN A 117 4.57 1.94 -4.30
CA ASN A 117 5.08 3.30 -4.26
C ASN A 117 6.23 3.51 -5.27
N LYS A 118 7.07 2.49 -5.48
CA LYS A 118 8.10 2.48 -6.53
C LYS A 118 7.53 2.28 -7.94
N TRP A 119 6.51 1.45 -8.10
CA TRP A 119 5.85 1.25 -9.39
C TRP A 119 5.15 2.54 -9.85
N ILE A 120 4.45 3.24 -8.95
CA ILE A 120 3.86 4.56 -9.21
C ILE A 120 4.95 5.54 -9.67
N LEU A 121 6.12 5.54 -9.01
CA LEU A 121 7.25 6.38 -9.40
C LEU A 121 7.74 6.06 -10.82
N GLN A 122 7.87 4.77 -11.14
CA GLN A 122 8.28 4.33 -12.48
C GLN A 122 7.27 4.76 -13.55
N VAL A 123 5.96 4.62 -13.27
CA VAL A 123 4.89 5.08 -14.17
C VAL A 123 4.97 6.60 -14.34
N MET A 124 5.03 7.37 -13.26
CA MET A 124 5.11 8.82 -13.33
C MET A 124 6.32 9.28 -14.15
N THR A 125 7.50 8.69 -13.95
CA THR A 125 8.69 9.01 -14.74
C THR A 125 8.53 8.64 -16.22
N LYS A 126 7.96 7.47 -16.53
CA LYS A 126 7.79 6.98 -17.90
C LYS A 126 6.81 7.83 -18.72
N TYR A 127 5.81 8.41 -18.08
CA TYR A 127 4.76 9.21 -18.73
C TYR A 127 4.92 10.73 -18.49
N ASP A 128 6.12 11.18 -18.11
CA ASP A 128 6.47 12.60 -17.91
C ASP A 128 5.58 13.34 -16.89
N LEU A 129 5.21 12.64 -15.81
CA LEU A 129 4.41 13.16 -14.70
C LEU A 129 5.28 13.52 -13.48
N THR A 130 6.56 13.84 -13.71
CA THR A 130 7.55 14.00 -12.64
C THR A 130 7.25 15.18 -11.71
N HIS A 131 6.63 16.24 -12.23
CA HIS A 131 6.13 17.37 -11.44
C HIS A 131 5.16 16.96 -10.32
N MET A 132 4.39 15.87 -10.52
CA MET A 132 3.48 15.34 -9.49
C MET A 132 4.25 14.71 -8.33
N ILE A 133 5.39 14.07 -8.62
CA ILE A 133 6.25 13.43 -7.60
C ILE A 133 6.73 14.48 -6.60
N GLU A 134 7.22 15.62 -7.09
CA GLU A 134 7.71 16.70 -6.23
C GLU A 134 6.63 17.24 -5.30
N ARG A 135 5.40 17.39 -5.78
CA ARG A 135 4.26 17.77 -4.94
C ARG A 135 3.92 16.69 -3.92
N ASN A 136 3.83 15.44 -4.35
CA ASN A 136 3.45 14.31 -3.50
C ASN A 136 4.48 13.98 -2.41
N LYS A 137 5.75 14.34 -2.62
CA LYS A 137 6.79 14.22 -1.58
C LYS A 137 6.70 15.31 -0.51
N ARG A 138 6.11 16.47 -0.82
CA ARG A 138 6.06 17.64 0.08
C ARG A 138 4.77 17.72 0.92
N ARG A 139 3.72 16.99 0.54
CA ARG A 139 2.43 16.96 1.24
C ARG A 139 2.08 15.53 1.66
N ILE A 140 1.16 15.39 2.61
CA ILE A 140 0.47 14.11 2.85
C ILE A 140 -0.54 13.92 1.73
N TYR A 141 -0.30 12.97 0.83
CA TYR A 141 -1.15 12.71 -0.34
C TYR A 141 -2.60 12.37 0.07
N PHE A 142 -2.78 11.61 1.14
CA PHE A 142 -4.11 11.23 1.65
C PHE A 142 -4.88 12.36 2.34
N ASP A 143 -4.27 13.55 2.46
CA ASP A 143 -4.95 14.78 2.90
C ASP A 143 -5.13 15.78 1.75
N ALA A 144 -4.70 15.45 0.52
CA ALA A 144 -4.69 16.40 -0.60
C ALA A 144 -6.07 16.98 -0.96
N HIS A 145 -7.16 16.25 -0.67
CA HIS A 145 -8.53 16.71 -0.90
C HIS A 145 -9.01 17.76 0.11
N LEU A 146 -8.27 17.98 1.21
CA LEU A 146 -8.58 18.96 2.26
C LEU A 146 -7.93 20.33 2.01
N GLY A 147 -7.23 20.50 0.88
CA GLY A 147 -6.58 21.75 0.50
C GLY A 147 -7.56 22.84 0.09
N SER A 148 -7.01 23.94 -0.44
CA SER A 148 -7.83 24.97 -1.09
C SER A 148 -8.56 24.41 -2.33
N GLU A 149 -9.57 25.13 -2.84
CA GLU A 149 -10.27 24.73 -4.06
C GLU A 149 -9.31 24.61 -5.27
N GLU A 150 -8.33 25.51 -5.36
CA GLU A 150 -7.28 25.46 -6.39
C GLU A 150 -6.38 24.22 -6.23
N ASP A 151 -5.97 23.89 -5.00
CA ASP A 151 -5.17 22.70 -4.71
C ASP A 151 -5.94 21.41 -5.01
N LEU A 152 -7.22 21.37 -4.66
CA LEU A 152 -8.11 20.25 -4.93
C LEU A 152 -8.31 20.06 -6.43
N GLN A 153 -8.57 21.12 -7.18
CA GLN A 153 -8.72 21.05 -8.64
C GLN A 153 -7.43 20.54 -9.30
N ALA A 154 -6.26 21.09 -8.92
CA ALA A 154 -4.97 20.61 -9.41
C ALA A 154 -4.72 19.14 -9.03
N PHE A 155 -5.14 18.72 -7.84
CA PHE A 155 -5.06 17.33 -7.41
C PHE A 155 -5.93 16.40 -8.25
N LEU A 156 -7.17 16.77 -8.55
CA LEU A 156 -8.08 15.98 -9.38
C LEU A 156 -7.58 15.87 -10.83
N GLU A 157 -6.97 16.92 -11.37
CA GLU A 157 -6.31 16.87 -12.68
C GLU A 157 -5.12 15.90 -12.68
N ASP A 158 -4.31 15.91 -11.62
CA ASP A 158 -3.23 14.95 -11.44
C ASP A 158 -3.76 13.52 -11.37
N GLN A 159 -4.84 13.27 -10.62
CA GLN A 159 -5.50 11.96 -10.57
C GLN A 159 -5.88 11.47 -11.97
N SER A 160 -6.54 12.32 -12.76
CA SER A 160 -6.99 11.96 -14.11
C SER A 160 -5.83 11.64 -15.05
N LYS A 161 -4.77 12.47 -15.03
CA LYS A 161 -3.55 12.24 -15.82
C LYS A 161 -2.87 10.93 -15.42
N PHE A 162 -2.71 10.69 -14.12
CA PHE A 162 -2.06 9.48 -13.64
C PHE A 162 -2.92 8.22 -13.86
N VAL A 163 -4.25 8.28 -13.76
CA VAL A 163 -5.15 7.17 -14.14
C VAL A 163 -4.88 6.73 -15.58
N LYS A 164 -4.80 7.67 -16.53
CA LYS A 164 -4.52 7.34 -17.94
C LYS A 164 -3.19 6.61 -18.10
N ALA A 165 -2.15 7.09 -17.40
CA ALA A 165 -0.83 6.46 -17.41
C ALA A 165 -0.84 5.07 -16.76
N ALA A 166 -1.48 4.92 -15.61
CA ALA A 166 -1.57 3.67 -14.86
C ALA A 166 -2.35 2.60 -15.64
N VAL A 167 -3.52 2.94 -16.20
CA VAL A 167 -4.31 2.01 -17.03
C VAL A 167 -3.53 1.57 -18.26
N LYS A 168 -2.82 2.50 -18.93
CA LYS A 168 -1.95 2.14 -20.05
C LYS A 168 -0.83 1.20 -19.62
N GLU A 169 -0.19 1.45 -18.48
CA GLU A 169 0.87 0.57 -17.98
C GLU A 169 0.36 -0.83 -17.61
N LEU A 170 -0.76 -0.89 -16.89
CA LEU A 170 -1.43 -2.14 -16.49
C LEU A 170 -1.78 -3.02 -17.70
N ASN A 171 -2.19 -2.42 -18.81
CA ASN A 171 -2.60 -3.14 -20.02
C ASN A 171 -1.46 -3.41 -21.02
N SER A 172 -0.35 -2.69 -20.94
CA SER A 172 0.74 -2.78 -21.93
C SER A 172 1.99 -3.49 -21.43
N THR A 173 2.15 -3.65 -20.12
CA THR A 173 3.32 -4.33 -19.53
C THR A 173 2.94 -5.25 -18.38
N ASN A 174 3.81 -6.21 -18.07
CA ASN A 174 3.69 -7.05 -16.87
C ASN A 174 4.42 -6.47 -15.65
N SER A 175 4.72 -5.17 -15.65
CA SER A 175 5.50 -4.52 -14.58
C SER A 175 4.81 -4.62 -13.22
N PHE A 176 3.49 -4.45 -13.19
CA PHE A 176 2.66 -4.53 -11.98
C PHE A 176 2.63 -5.94 -11.40
N ASP A 177 2.36 -6.95 -12.23
CA ASP A 177 2.34 -8.36 -11.82
C ASP A 177 3.72 -8.83 -11.31
N LYS A 178 4.80 -8.48 -12.02
CA LYS A 178 6.18 -8.75 -11.58
C LYS A 178 6.50 -8.10 -10.23
N MET A 179 6.01 -6.88 -9.99
CA MET A 179 6.19 -6.19 -8.72
C MET A 179 5.48 -6.94 -7.59
N ILE A 180 4.21 -7.32 -7.79
CA ILE A 180 3.43 -8.09 -6.80
C ILE A 180 4.13 -9.41 -6.48
N LYS A 181 4.46 -10.20 -7.50
CA LYS A 181 5.13 -11.49 -7.31
C LYS A 181 6.44 -11.35 -6.54
N ARG A 182 7.27 -10.36 -6.91
CA ARG A 182 8.55 -10.12 -6.23
C ARG A 182 8.36 -9.77 -4.76
N ALA A 183 7.41 -8.88 -4.46
CA ALA A 183 7.12 -8.50 -3.07
C ALA A 183 6.67 -9.70 -2.24
N ILE A 184 5.86 -10.59 -2.82
CA ILE A 184 5.40 -11.80 -2.15
C ILE A 184 6.56 -12.79 -1.94
N ASP A 185 7.36 -13.06 -2.96
CA ASP A 185 8.51 -13.97 -2.88
C ASP A 185 9.53 -13.49 -1.83
N GLU A 186 9.80 -12.18 -1.80
CA GLU A 186 10.68 -11.55 -0.80
C GLU A 186 10.09 -11.64 0.61
N ALA A 187 8.76 -11.48 0.77
CA ALA A 187 8.10 -11.64 2.06
C ALA A 187 8.27 -13.05 2.63
N TYR A 188 8.16 -14.09 1.80
CA TYR A 188 8.40 -15.47 2.23
C TYR A 188 9.84 -15.69 2.71
N LYS A 189 10.82 -15.12 2.02
CA LYS A 189 12.24 -15.21 2.43
C LYS A 189 12.44 -14.61 3.82
N ILE A 190 12.00 -13.36 4.01
CA ILE A 190 12.13 -12.65 5.29
C ILE A 190 11.38 -13.38 6.41
N PHE A 191 10.16 -13.86 6.15
CA PHE A 191 9.39 -14.61 7.13
C PHE A 191 10.09 -15.91 7.57
N ASN A 192 10.64 -16.66 6.61
CA ASN A 192 11.36 -17.90 6.90
C ASN A 192 12.66 -17.65 7.68
N GLU A 193 13.40 -16.60 7.33
CA GLU A 193 14.59 -16.17 8.09
C GLU A 193 14.23 -15.81 9.54
N TYR A 194 13.16 -15.03 9.73
CA TYR A 194 12.69 -14.68 11.07
C TYR A 194 12.31 -15.93 11.88
N ARG A 195 11.56 -16.84 11.27
CA ARG A 195 11.13 -18.10 11.91
C ARG A 195 12.33 -18.98 12.28
N ASN A 196 13.37 -19.03 11.45
CA ASN A 196 14.57 -19.81 11.73
C ASN A 196 15.37 -19.21 12.89
N LYS A 197 15.58 -17.89 12.90
CA LYS A 197 16.24 -17.19 14.02
C LYS A 197 15.51 -17.34 15.35
N SER A 198 14.17 -17.39 15.33
CA SER A 198 13.36 -17.61 16.54
C SER A 198 13.41 -19.04 17.09
N LYS A 199 13.98 -19.99 16.34
CA LYS A 199 14.12 -21.40 16.74
C LYS A 199 15.54 -21.76 17.20
N GLU A 200 16.53 -20.90 16.93
CA GLU A 200 17.87 -21.10 17.46
C GLU A 200 17.82 -20.90 18.99
N PRO A 201 18.31 -21.85 19.80
CA PRO A 201 18.44 -21.63 21.23
C PRO A 201 19.33 -20.40 21.44
N SER A 202 18.86 -19.45 22.24
CA SER A 202 19.70 -18.36 22.73
C SER A 202 20.82 -18.99 23.56
N THR A 203 21.96 -19.28 22.94
CA THR A 203 23.19 -19.68 23.63
C THR A 203 23.58 -18.50 24.51
N SER A 204 23.23 -18.65 25.79
CA SER A 204 23.68 -17.81 26.91
C SER A 204 24.99 -18.38 27.41
#